data_AF-A0A2G6H7E2-F1
#
_entry.id   AF-A0A2G6H7E2-F1
#
_cell.length_a   1.000
_cell.length_b   1.000
_cell.length_c   1.000
_cell.angle_alpha   90.00
_cell.angle_beta   90.00
_cell.angle_gamma   90.00
#
_symmetry.space_group_name_H-M   'P 1'
#
loop_
_entity.id
_entity.type
_entity.pdbx_description
1 polymer ?
#
loop_
_entity_poly.entity_id
_entity_poly.type
_entity_poly.pdbx_seq_one_letter_code
_entity_poly.pdbx_strand_id
1 'polypeptide(L)'
;GMAQAFYFYDLDLDTPTPLLIHPFMVMDGTLLDYMKVDPETAMKLIDDMIDTTKSVNGEFISLWHNESFSERGRWVGWSDVYVHLLEKATSS
;
A
#
# COMPACT_ATOMS: atom_id res chain seq x y z
N GLY A 1 -2.01 -11.48 -6.93
CA GLY A 1 -2.80 -10.25 -6.70
C GLY A 1 -2.88 -9.46 -7.99
N MET A 2 -3.66 -8.37 -8.01
CA MET A 2 -3.69 -7.42 -9.13
C MET A 2 -2.87 -6.18 -8.76
N ALA A 3 -1.97 -5.76 -9.65
CA ALA A 3 -1.12 -4.59 -9.50
C ALA A 3 -1.36 -3.56 -10.63
N GLN A 4 -2.55 -3.59 -11.23
CA GLN A 4 -2.96 -2.67 -12.28
C GLN A 4 -4.46 -2.40 -12.16
N ALA A 5 -4.88 -1.22 -12.62
CA ALA A 5 -6.28 -0.86 -12.66
C ALA A 5 -7.09 -1.79 -13.58
N PHE A 6 -8.33 -2.09 -13.19
CA PHE A 6 -9.22 -2.96 -13.95
C PHE A 6 -10.68 -2.48 -13.83
N TYR A 7 -11.48 -2.72 -14.86
CA TYR A 7 -12.89 -2.38 -14.82
C TYR A 7 -13.64 -3.34 -13.90
N PHE A 8 -14.49 -2.79 -13.02
CA PHE A 8 -15.37 -3.58 -12.17
C PHE A 8 -16.31 -4.43 -13.04
N TYR A 9 -16.42 -5.72 -12.72
CA TYR A 9 -17.18 -6.68 -13.52
C TYR A 9 -18.52 -6.98 -12.85
N ASP A 10 -19.61 -6.79 -13.60
CA ASP A 10 -20.97 -7.16 -13.19
C ASP A 10 -21.22 -8.62 -13.57
N LEU A 11 -21.37 -9.48 -12.56
CA LEU A 11 -21.57 -10.93 -12.73
C LEU A 11 -23.00 -11.27 -13.17
N ASP A 12 -24.00 -10.44 -12.84
CA ASP A 12 -25.39 -10.70 -13.22
C ASP A 12 -25.61 -10.40 -14.71
N LEU A 13 -24.93 -9.38 -15.23
CA LEU A 13 -24.97 -8.96 -16.64
C LEU A 13 -23.85 -9.54 -17.51
N ASP A 14 -22.91 -10.29 -16.91
CA ASP A 14 -21.73 -10.88 -17.56
C ASP A 14 -20.92 -9.85 -18.38
N THR A 15 -20.72 -8.66 -17.81
CA THR A 15 -20.13 -7.52 -18.55
C THR A 15 -19.29 -6.60 -17.66
N PRO A 16 -18.17 -6.04 -18.16
CA PRO A 16 -17.45 -4.99 -17.44
C PRO A 16 -18.24 -3.69 -17.43
N THR A 17 -18.21 -3.01 -16.29
CA THR A 17 -18.81 -1.68 -16.12
C THR A 17 -17.79 -0.58 -16.47
N PRO A 18 -18.21 0.68 -16.70
CA PRO A 18 -17.30 1.81 -16.87
C PRO A 18 -16.53 2.21 -15.60
N LEU A 19 -16.81 1.59 -14.44
CA LEU A 19 -16.12 1.88 -13.18
C LEU A 19 -14.73 1.25 -13.19
N LEU A 20 -13.68 2.08 -13.20
CA LEU A 20 -12.28 1.63 -13.12
C LEU A 20 -11.84 1.56 -11.65
N ILE A 21 -11.36 0.39 -11.22
CA ILE A 21 -10.86 0.13 -9.87
C ILE A 21 -9.35 0.25 -9.85
N HIS A 22 -8.84 1.08 -8.93
CA HIS A 22 -7.41 1.17 -8.59
C HIS A 22 -7.19 0.53 -7.22
N PRO A 23 -6.64 -0.70 -7.15
CA PRO A 23 -6.39 -1.35 -5.88
C PRO A 23 -5.17 -0.74 -5.17
N PHE A 24 -5.18 -0.68 -3.84
CA PHE A 24 -4.01 -0.30 -3.03
C PHE A 24 -3.39 -1.53 -2.35
N MET A 25 -2.08 -1.49 -2.16
CA MET A 25 -1.25 -2.66 -1.79
C MET A 25 -0.94 -2.68 -0.30
N VAL A 26 -0.80 -1.50 0.30
CA VAL A 26 -0.42 -1.35 1.69
C VAL A 26 -1.26 -0.29 2.39
N MET A 27 -1.59 -0.55 3.65
CA MET A 27 -2.22 0.39 4.57
C MET A 27 -1.51 0.31 5.92
N ASP A 28 -1.17 1.47 6.47
CA ASP A 28 -0.56 1.64 7.79
C ASP A 28 -1.30 0.89 8.91
N GLY A 29 -2.63 1.01 8.96
CA GLY A 29 -3.47 0.30 9.93
C GLY A 29 -3.36 -1.23 9.82
N THR A 30 -3.19 -1.78 8.61
CA THR A 30 -2.98 -3.23 8.43
C THR A 30 -1.68 -3.67 9.10
N LEU A 31 -0.61 -2.93 8.85
CA LEU A 31 0.72 -3.24 9.39
C LEU A 31 0.73 -3.10 10.92
N LEU A 32 0.16 -2.03 11.46
CA LEU A 32 0.18 -1.76 12.91
C LEU A 32 -0.86 -2.59 13.68
N ASP A 33 -2.13 -2.54 13.29
CA ASP A 33 -3.23 -3.02 14.14
C ASP A 33 -3.52 -4.51 13.93
N TYR A 34 -3.43 -4.96 12.68
CA TYR A 34 -3.75 -6.34 12.33
C TYR A 34 -2.52 -7.24 12.36
N MET A 35 -1.43 -6.82 11.72
CA MET A 35 -0.18 -7.58 11.66
C MET A 35 0.72 -7.37 12.88
N LYS A 36 0.56 -6.24 13.59
CA LYS A 36 1.30 -5.91 14.82
C LYS A 36 2.82 -5.94 14.62
N VAL A 37 3.27 -5.48 13.46
CA VAL A 37 4.70 -5.36 13.15
C VAL A 37 5.24 -4.00 13.61
N ASP A 38 6.51 -3.98 14.00
CA ASP A 38 7.24 -2.75 14.30
C ASP A 38 7.62 -1.97 13.01
N PRO A 39 8.01 -0.69 13.12
CA PRO A 39 8.39 0.14 11.96
C PRO A 39 9.48 -0.46 11.06
N GLU A 40 10.51 -1.11 11.62
CA GLU A 40 11.60 -1.69 10.82
C GLU A 40 11.10 -2.88 9.99
N THR A 41 10.29 -3.74 10.61
CA THR A 41 9.65 -4.86 9.93
C THR A 41 8.65 -4.37 8.88
N ALA A 42 7.90 -3.30 9.16
CA ALA A 42 6.99 -2.67 8.22
C ALA A 42 7.72 -2.16 6.96
N MET A 43 8.87 -1.49 7.12
CA MET A 43 9.70 -1.02 6.00
C MET A 43 10.14 -2.17 5.09
N LYS A 44 10.60 -3.30 5.67
CA LYS A 44 11.01 -4.49 4.89
C LYS A 44 9.85 -5.08 4.09
N LEU A 45 8.66 -5.18 4.69
CA LEU A 45 7.46 -5.65 3.99
C LEU A 45 7.07 -4.71 2.84
N ILE A 46 7.18 -3.39 3.06
CA ILE A 46 6.93 -2.39 2.02
C ILE A 46 7.94 -2.51 0.88
N ASP A 47 9.22 -2.73 1.18
CA ASP A 47 10.26 -2.93 0.17
C ASP A 47 9.94 -4.13 -0.73
N ASP A 48 9.60 -5.27 -0.13
CA ASP A 48 9.22 -6.49 -0.87
C ASP A 48 8.01 -6.25 -1.77
N MET A 49 6.99 -5.53 -1.27
CA MET A 49 5.79 -5.19 -2.05
C MET A 49 6.10 -4.23 -3.21
N ILE A 50 6.95 -3.22 -2.99
CA ILE A 50 7.38 -2.30 -4.04
C ILE A 50 8.20 -3.02 -5.10
N ASP A 51 9.19 -3.82 -4.71
CA ASP A 51 10.06 -4.55 -5.63
C ASP A 51 9.26 -5.56 -6.46
N THR A 52 8.32 -6.27 -5.84
CA THR A 52 7.41 -7.17 -6.55
C THR A 52 6.55 -6.40 -7.56
N THR A 53 6.02 -5.23 -7.18
CA THR A 53 5.19 -4.40 -8.06
C THR A 53 5.99 -3.85 -9.25
N LYS A 54 7.21 -3.36 -9.01
CA LYS A 54 8.14 -2.91 -10.06
C LYS A 54 8.51 -4.05 -11.00
N SER A 55 8.72 -5.27 -10.49
CA SER A 55 9.10 -6.44 -11.31
C SER A 55 8.08 -6.83 -12.38
N VAL A 56 6.81 -6.46 -12.17
CA VAL A 56 5.70 -6.70 -13.10
C VAL A 56 5.23 -5.43 -13.81
N ASN A 57 5.96 -4.32 -13.67
CA ASN A 57 5.58 -3.00 -14.19
C ASN A 57 4.17 -2.57 -13.76
N GLY A 58 3.81 -2.87 -12.50
CA GLY A 58 2.54 -2.52 -11.90
C GLY A 58 2.50 -1.12 -11.30
N GLU A 59 1.30 -0.70 -10.88
CA GLU A 59 1.03 0.52 -10.13
C GLU A 59 1.02 0.22 -8.64
N PHE A 60 1.91 0.86 -7.88
CA PHE A 60 1.96 0.74 -6.42
C PHE A 60 1.18 1.89 -5.78
N ILE A 61 0.09 1.57 -5.08
CA ILE A 61 -0.74 2.55 -4.36
C ILE A 61 -0.70 2.23 -2.87
N SER A 62 -0.46 3.25 -2.04
CA SER A 62 -0.46 3.13 -0.58
C SER A 62 -1.55 3.99 0.05
N LEU A 63 -2.08 3.54 1.19
CA LEU A 63 -3.13 4.21 1.97
C LEU A 63 -2.62 4.53 3.38
N TRP A 64 -2.85 5.74 3.83
CA TRP A 64 -2.33 6.24 5.12
C TRP A 64 -3.39 7.05 5.86
N HIS A 65 -3.41 6.93 7.19
CA HIS A 65 -4.26 7.74 8.06
C HIS A 65 -3.48 8.95 8.56
N ASN A 66 -4.08 10.14 8.59
CA ASN A 66 -3.38 11.36 9.02
C ASN A 66 -2.75 11.25 10.43
N GLU A 67 -3.33 10.46 11.32
CA GLU A 67 -2.78 10.27 12.67
C GLU A 67 -1.48 9.45 12.70
N SER A 68 -1.18 8.68 11.65
CA SER A 68 0.04 7.90 11.55
C SER A 68 1.30 8.75 11.51
N PHE A 69 1.17 10.03 11.16
CA PHE A 69 2.26 11.00 11.11
C PHE A 69 2.44 11.80 12.40
N SER A 70 1.68 11.46 13.45
CA SER A 70 1.65 12.26 14.67
C SER A 70 2.85 12.06 15.59
N GLU A 71 3.61 10.97 15.41
CA GLU A 71 4.68 10.53 16.33
C GLU A 71 4.20 10.44 17.79
N ARG A 72 2.94 10.04 17.98
CA ARG A 72 2.30 9.93 19.30
C ARG A 72 1.68 8.56 19.51
N GLY A 73 1.80 8.07 20.75
CA GLY A 73 1.19 6.80 21.16
C GLY A 73 1.70 5.64 20.32
N ARG A 74 0.77 4.91 19.69
CA ARG A 74 1.08 3.75 18.83
C ARG A 74 1.79 4.12 17.52
N TRP A 75 1.79 5.40 17.14
CA TRP A 75 2.33 5.89 15.88
C TRP A 75 3.76 6.41 15.97
N VAL A 76 4.46 6.20 17.10
CA VAL A 76 5.88 6.55 17.21
C VAL A 76 6.71 5.72 16.23
N GLY A 77 7.53 6.38 15.41
CA GLY A 77 8.37 5.81 14.37
C GLY A 77 7.67 5.58 13.02
N TRP A 78 6.38 5.91 12.89
CA TRP A 78 5.61 5.65 11.67
C TRP A 78 5.78 6.73 10.60
N SER A 79 6.17 7.96 10.97
CA SER A 79 6.59 8.96 9.98
C SER A 79 7.76 8.47 9.14
N ASP A 80 8.71 7.77 9.77
CA ASP A 80 9.90 7.26 9.10
C ASP A 80 9.55 6.15 8.11
N VAL A 81 8.57 5.30 8.44
CA VAL A 81 8.07 4.26 7.52
C VAL A 81 7.52 4.90 6.23
N TYR A 82 6.78 6.00 6.36
CA TYR A 82 6.25 6.72 5.20
C TYR A 82 7.35 7.37 4.36
N VAL A 83 8.32 8.02 5.01
CA VAL A 83 9.48 8.61 4.31
C VAL A 83 10.27 7.54 3.56
N HIS A 84 10.57 6.41 4.22
CA HIS A 84 11.25 5.26 3.61
C HIS A 84 10.47 4.73 2.39
N LEU A 85 9.15 4.58 2.51
CA LEU A 85 8.29 4.18 1.39
C LEU A 85 8.45 5.12 0.19
N LEU A 86 8.40 6.44 0.41
CA LEU A 86 8.55 7.42 -0.67
C LEU A 86 9.92 7.32 -1.34
N GLU A 87 10.99 7.20 -0.56
CA GLU A 87 12.35 7.03 -1.07
C GLU A 87 12.45 5.76 -1.93
N LYS A 88 12.02 4.61 -1.40
CA LYS A 88 12.05 3.32 -2.13
C LYS A 88 11.20 3.34 -3.41
N ALA A 89 9.99 3.91 -3.34
CA ALA A 89 9.06 3.92 -4.46
C ALA A 89 9.54 4.81 -5.61
N THR A 90 10.08 6.00 -5.29
CA THR A 90 10.50 7.00 -6.28
C THR A 90 11.93 6.86 -6.77
N SER A 91 12.75 6.05 -6.09
CA SER A 91 14.10 5.73 -6.56
C SER A 91 14.06 4.94 -7.87
N SER A 92 14.83 5.42 -8.86
CA SER A 92 15.01 4.83 -10.19
C SER A 92 15.65 3.45 -10.18
#